data_AF-A0A6J4VIC0-F1
#
_entry.id   AF-A0A6J4VIC0-F1
#
_cell.length_a   1.000
_cell.length_b   1.000
_cell.length_c   1.000
_cell.angle_alpha   90.00
_cell.angle_beta   90.00
_cell.angle_gamma   90.00
#
_symmetry.space_group_name_H-M   'P 1'
#
loop_
_entity.id
_entity.type
_entity.pdbx_description
1 polymer ?
#
loop_
_entity_poly.entity_id
_entity_poly.type
_entity_poly.pdbx_seq_one_letter_code
_entity_poly.pdbx_strand_id
1 'polypeptide(L)' 'MLSTGQTNWVAIDLEPGYYVALCFITDPESGAPHAMLGMIELFEVV' A
#
# COMPACT_ATOMS: atom_id res chain seq x y z
N MET A 1 -9.61 -5.62 -2.18
CA MET A 1 -8.79 -6.64 -1.51
C MET A 1 -8.20 -7.53 -2.58
N LEU A 2 -6.90 -7.80 -2.54
CA LEU A 2 -6.20 -8.59 -3.55
C LEU A 2 -5.82 -9.96 -2.96
N SER A 3 -6.19 -11.04 -3.63
CA SER A 3 -5.78 -12.40 -3.22
C SER A 3 -4.33 -12.69 -3.64
N THR A 4 -3.70 -13.67 -3.01
CA THR A 4 -2.33 -14.11 -3.32
C THR A 4 -2.14 -14.37 -4.82
N GLY A 5 -1.06 -13.83 -5.39
CA GLY A 5 -0.69 -14.01 -6.81
C GLY A 5 -1.49 -13.17 -7.81
N GLN A 6 -2.45 -12.36 -7.35
CA GLN A 6 -3.17 -11.42 -8.20
C GLN A 6 -2.40 -10.10 -8.33
N THR A 7 -2.71 -9.34 -9.37
CA THR A 7 -2.17 -7.98 -9.61
C THR A 7 -3.33 -7.03 -9.87
N ASN A 8 -3.28 -5.84 -9.28
CA ASN A 8 -4.20 -4.74 -9.61
C ASN A 8 -3.42 -3.52 -10.11
N TRP A 9 -4.07 -2.72 -10.94
CA TRP A 9 -3.58 -1.42 -11.39
C TRP A 9 -4.56 -0.34 -10.93
N VAL A 10 -4.04 0.81 -10.54
CA VAL A 10 -4.82 1.99 -10.14
C VAL A 10 -4.28 3.17 -10.93
N ALA A 11 -5.16 3.92 -11.58
CA ALA A 11 -4.84 5.17 -12.23
C ALA A 11 -5.24 6.33 -11.31
N ILE A 12 -4.25 7.13 -10.89
CA ILE A 12 -4.42 8.33 -10.07
C ILE A 12 -3.50 9.39 -10.66
N ASP A 13 -4.02 10.61 -10.77
CA ASP A 13 -3.22 11.80 -11.06
C ASP A 13 -2.71 12.40 -9.75
N LEU A 14 -1.38 12.39 -9.55
CA LEU A 14 -0.72 12.95 -8.38
C LEU A 14 -0.06 14.29 -8.74
N GLU A 15 -0.23 15.29 -7.89
CA GLU A 15 0.55 16.52 -7.95
C GLU A 15 1.99 16.26 -7.45
N PRO A 16 2.99 17.10 -7.78
CA PRO A 16 4.33 16.97 -7.22
C PRO A 16 4.34 17.03 -5.69
N GLY A 17 5.04 16.10 -5.04
CA GLY A 17 5.12 15.98 -3.59
C GLY A 17 5.58 14.62 -3.07
N TYR A 18 5.66 14.50 -1.74
CA TYR A 18 6.01 13.24 -1.06
C TYR A 18 4.75 12.46 -0.68
N TYR A 19 4.73 11.19 -1.06
CA TYR A 19 3.61 10.27 -0.84
C TYR A 19 4.05 9.01 -0.13
N VAL A 20 3.08 8.33 0.46
CA VAL A 20 3.25 7.00 1.05
C VAL A 20 2.21 6.05 0.48
N ALA A 21 2.65 4.90 -0.02
CA ALA A 21 1.76 3.78 -0.30
C ALA A 21 1.66 2.88 0.94
N LEU A 22 0.43 2.62 1.37
CA LEU A 22 0.12 1.85 2.59
C LEU A 22 -0.74 0.63 2.25
N CYS A 23 -0.42 -0.50 2.86
CA CYS A 23 -1.29 -1.68 2.79
C CYS A 23 -2.21 -1.77 4.03
N PHE A 24 -3.52 -1.61 3.79
CA PHE A 24 -4.57 -1.71 4.82
C PHE A 24 -5.16 -3.12 4.98
N ILE A 25 -4.62 -4.12 4.28
CA ILE A 25 -5.02 -5.51 4.50
C ILE A 25 -4.53 -5.93 5.88
N THR A 26 -5.39 -6.58 6.65
CA THR A 26 -5.05 -7.12 7.97
C THR A 26 -4.45 -8.51 7.83
N ASP A 27 -3.36 -8.74 8.56
CA ASP A 27 -2.76 -10.06 8.72
C ASP A 27 -3.74 -10.97 9.49
N PRO A 28 -4.07 -12.16 8.97
CA PRO A 28 -5.05 -13.04 9.60
C PRO A 28 -4.59 -13.64 10.94
N GLU A 29 -3.29 -13.69 11.22
CA GLU A 29 -2.76 -14.25 12.47
C GLU A 29 -2.76 -13.22 13.61
N SER A 30 -2.23 -12.02 13.36
CA SER A 30 -2.08 -10.94 14.34
C SER A 30 -3.23 -9.94 14.37
N GLY A 31 -4.03 -9.86 13.29
CA GLY A 31 -5.05 -8.84 13.09
C GLY A 31 -4.50 -7.44 12.76
N ALA A 32 -3.18 -7.26 12.72
CA ALA A 32 -2.56 -5.97 12.44
C ALA A 32 -2.64 -5.63 10.94
N PRO A 33 -2.86 -4.35 10.56
CA PRO A 33 -2.67 -3.91 9.19
C PRO A 33 -1.24 -4.18 8.71
N HIS A 34 -1.07 -4.65 7.47
CA HIS A 34 0.25 -4.93 6.90
C HIS A 34 1.17 -3.70 6.90
N ALA A 35 0.63 -2.49 6.84
CA ALA A 35 1.41 -1.26 7.02
C ALA A 35 2.14 -1.22 8.38
N MET A 36 1.49 -1.69 9.46
CA MET A 36 2.13 -1.80 10.79
C MET A 36 3.15 -2.93 10.87
N LEU A 37 3.10 -3.87 9.93
CA LEU A 37 4.06 -4.95 9.75
C LEU A 37 5.18 -4.59 8.74
N GLY A 38 5.22 -3.33 8.27
CA GLY A 38 6.28 -2.79 7.43
C GLY A 38 5.97 -2.74 5.93
N MET A 39 4.76 -3.09 5.49
CA MET A 39 4.34 -2.92 4.09
C MET A 39 3.96 -1.47 3.80
N ILE A 40 4.98 -0.61 3.79
CA ILE A 40 4.93 0.82 3.50
C ILE A 40 5.96 1.15 2.42
N GLU A 41 5.66 2.10 1.55
CA GLU A 41 6.62 2.62 0.56
C GLU A 41 6.52 4.14 0.51
N LEU A 42 7.64 4.84 0.66
CA LEU A 42 7.71 6.30 0.51
C LEU A 42 8.26 6.63 -0.88
N PHE A 43 7.62 7.55 -1.58
CA PHE A 43 8.08 7.99 -2.90
C PHE A 43 7.79 9.47 -3.13
N GLU A 44 8.59 10.07 -3.99
CA GLU A 44 8.42 11.45 -4.45
C GLU A 44 7.86 11.45 -5.86
N VAL A 45 6.85 12.28 -6.08
CA VAL A 45 6.36 12.67 -7.40
C VAL A 45 6.99 14.01 -7.72
N VAL A 46 7.73 14.09 -8.83
CA VAL A 46 8.46 15.29 -9.28
C VAL A 46 7.74 16.00 -10.42
#